data_AF-A0A3L7LRV8-F1
#
_entry.id   AF-A0A3L7LRV8-F1
#
_cell.length_a   1.000
_cell.length_b   1.000
_cell.length_c   1.000
_cell.angle_alpha   90.00
_cell.angle_beta   90.00
_cell.angle_gamma   90.00
#
_symmetry.space_group_name_H-M   'P 1'
#
loop_
_entity.id
_entity.type
_entity.pdbx_description
1 polymer ?
#
loop_
_entity_poly.entity_id
_entity_poly.type
_entity_poly.pdbx_seq_one_letter_code
_entity_poly.pdbx_strand_id
1 'polypeptide(L)' 'MLATIIREIQLTGRPVSHKLILALLLERLETEHDPQKQDRYREALNSFMHASVMDDI' A
#
# COMPACT_ATOMS: atom_id res chain seq x y z
N MET A 1 -4.96 3.41 6.56
CA MET A 1 -4.82 2.29 5.60
C MET A 1 -3.35 1.99 5.33
N LEU A 2 -2.59 2.94 4.76
CA LEU A 2 -1.15 2.75 4.54
C LEU A 2 -0.37 2.41 5.83
N ALA A 3 -0.65 3.12 6.93
CA ALA A 3 -0.08 2.83 8.25
C ALA A 3 -0.40 1.41 8.76
N THR A 4 -1.57 0.86 8.40
CA THR A 4 -1.95 -0.51 8.75
C THR A 4 -1.09 -1.51 7.98
N ILE A 5 -0.91 -1.30 6.68
CA ILE A 5 -0.06 -2.15 5.82
C ILE A 5 1.40 -2.11 6.29
N ILE A 6 1.92 -0.91 6.61
CA ILE A 6 3.28 -0.75 7.15
C ILE A 6 3.42 -1.53 8.46
N ARG A 7 2.43 -1.43 9.36
CA ARG A 7 2.43 -2.17 10.62
C ARG A 7 2.37 -3.68 10.41
N GLU A 8 1.56 -4.16 9.47
CA GLU A 8 1.50 -5.58 9.09
C GLU A 8 2.87 -6.08 8.63
N ILE A 9 3.56 -5.33 7.77
CA ILE A 9 4.92 -5.67 7.33
C ILE A 9 5.87 -5.73 8.52
N GLN A 10 5.86 -4.73 9.40
CA GLN A 10 6.73 -4.69 10.58
C GLN A 10 6.52 -5.91 11.49
N LEU A 11 5.27 -6.34 11.66
CA LEU A 11 4.93 -7.52 12.45
C LEU A 11 5.48 -8.83 11.84
N THR A 12 5.76 -8.87 10.54
CA THR A 12 6.42 -10.03 9.90
C THR A 12 7.92 -10.08 10.14
N GLY A 13 8.51 -9.07 10.80
CA GLY A 13 9.97 -8.95 10.98
C GLY A 13 10.72 -8.62 9.68
N ARG A 14 10.02 -8.39 8.57
CA ARG A 14 10.62 -7.99 7.29
C ARG A 14 10.84 -6.47 7.28
N PRO A 15 11.91 -6.00 6.61
CA PRO A 15 12.11 -4.57 6.40
C PRO A 15 10.96 -4.00 5.56
N VAL A 16 10.43 -2.87 6.00
CA VAL A 16 9.45 -2.09 5.25
C VAL A 16 10.16 -1.49 4.05
N SER A 17 9.71 -1.83 2.85
CA SER A 17 10.25 -1.31 1.60
C SER A 17 9.12 -0.88 0.68
N HIS A 18 9.41 0.06 -0.23
CA HIS A 18 8.41 0.56 -1.16
C HIS A 18 7.79 -0.55 -2.02
N LYS A 19 8.63 -1.48 -2.49
CA LYS A 19 8.19 -2.66 -3.25
C LYS A 19 7.21 -3.53 -2.46
N LEU A 20 7.43 -3.73 -1.16
CA LEU A 20 6.58 -4.57 -0.34
C LEU A 20 5.25 -3.90 0.00
N ILE A 21 5.27 -2.58 0.27
CA ILE A 21 4.04 -1.80 0.45
C ILE A 21 3.20 -1.83 -0.83
N LEU A 22 3.83 -1.62 -1.99
CA LEU A 22 3.16 -1.65 -3.29
C LEU A 22 2.51 -3.01 -3.57
N ALA A 23 3.26 -4.10 -3.36
CA ALA A 23 2.77 -5.46 -3.56
C ALA A 23 1.52 -5.75 -2.72
N LEU A 24 1.53 -5.38 -1.44
CA LEU A 24 0.39 -5.58 -0.55
C LEU A 24 -0.81 -4.70 -0.95
N LEU A 25 -0.59 -3.44 -1.35
CA LEU A 25 -1.68 -2.58 -1.83
C LEU A 25 -2.36 -3.16 -3.07
N LEU A 26 -1.58 -3.69 -4.02
CA LEU A 26 -2.10 -4.33 -5.22
C LEU A 26 -2.85 -5.62 -4.89
N GLU A 27 -2.28 -6.50 -4.06
CA GLU A 27 -2.93 -7.73 -3.61
C GLU A 27 -4.28 -7.45 -2.92
N ARG A 28 -4.32 -6.44 -2.03
CA ARG A 28 -5.57 -6.05 -1.35
C ARG A 28 -6.59 -5.46 -2.32
N LEU A 29 -6.15 -4.71 -3.33
CA LEU A 29 -7.05 -4.17 -4.35
C LEU A 29 -7.65 -5.28 -5.25
N GLU A 30 -6.86 -6.29 -5.60
CA GLU A 30 -7.29 -7.43 -6.41
C GLU A 30 -8.24 -8.37 -5.64
N THR A 31 -8.08 -8.49 -4.33
CA THR A 31 -8.83 -9.41 -3.48
C THR A 31 -10.02 -8.77 -2.75
N GLU A 32 -10.10 -7.45 -2.68
CA GLU A 32 -11.22 -6.72 -2.09
C GLU A 32 -12.41 -6.68 -3.05
N HIS A 33 -13.60 -6.99 -2.54
CA HIS A 33 -14.84 -7.02 -3.34
C HIS A 33 -15.81 -5.92 -2.94
N ASP A 34 -15.55 -5.22 -1.83
CA ASP A 34 -16.29 -4.03 -1.41
C ASP A 34 -15.82 -2.80 -2.22
N PRO A 35 -16.68 -2.18 -3.05
CA PRO A 35 -16.30 -1.05 -3.90
C PRO A 35 -15.75 0.15 -3.10
N GLN A 36 -16.31 0.41 -1.91
CA GLN A 36 -15.86 1.55 -1.08
C GLN A 36 -14.46 1.30 -0.53
N LYS A 37 -14.12 0.05 -0.22
CA LYS A 37 -12.77 -0.31 0.22
C LYS A 37 -11.79 -0.36 -0.94
N GLN A 38 -12.21 -0.87 -2.11
CA GLN A 38 -11.41 -0.82 -3.34
C GLN A 38 -11.01 0.63 -3.68
N ASP A 39 -11.93 1.58 -3.60
CA ASP A 39 -11.64 3.00 -3.86
C ASP A 39 -10.59 3.54 -2.88
N ARG A 40 -10.68 3.20 -1.60
CA ARG A 40 -9.68 3.60 -0.61
C ARG A 40 -8.31 2.96 -0.83
N TYR A 41 -8.27 1.69 -1.26
CA TYR A 41 -6.99 1.05 -1.64
C TYR A 41 -6.39 1.72 -2.87
N ARG A 42 -7.22 2.11 -3.85
CA ARG A 42 -6.78 2.85 -5.04
C ARG A 42 -6.25 4.24 -4.68
N GLU A 43 -6.91 4.98 -3.80
CA GLU A 43 -6.42 6.26 -3.28
C GLU A 43 -5.09 6.11 -2.52
N ALA A 44 -4.97 5.08 -1.68
CA ALA A 44 -3.74 4.80 -0.95
C ALA A 44 -2.59 4.45 -1.91
N LEU A 45 -2.86 3.65 -2.96
CA LEU A 45 -1.90 3.31 -3.99
C LEU A 45 -1.43 4.55 -4.78
N ASN A 46 -2.36 5.39 -5.22
CA ASN A 46 -2.05 6.62 -5.94
C ASN A 46 -1.21 7.59 -5.09
N SER A 47 -1.60 7.77 -3.82
CA SER A 47 -0.86 8.62 -2.89
C SER A 47 0.55 8.09 -2.62
N PHE A 48 0.68 6.77 -2.46
CA PHE A 48 1.97 6.12 -2.24
C PHE A 48 2.89 6.23 -3.45
N MET A 49 2.37 6.03 -4.66
CA MET A 49 3.11 6.20 -5.91
C MET A 49 3.54 7.65 -6.11
N HIS A 50 2.66 8.62 -5.85
CA HIS A 50 3.00 10.04 -5.98
C HIS A 50 4.12 10.47 -5.02
N ALA A 51 4.05 10.03 -3.76
CA ALA A 51 5.11 10.29 -2.79
C ALA A 51 6.44 9.61 -3.19
N SER A 52 6.38 8.34 -3.64
CA SER A 52 7.59 7.60 -4.05
C SER A 52 8.28 8.22 -5.26
N VAL A 53 7.52 8.76 -6.22
CA VAL A 53 8.07 9.44 -7.41
C VAL A 53 8.69 10.79 -7.05
N MET A 54 8.17 11.47 -6.02
CA MET A 54 8.71 12.75 -5.54
C MET A 54 9.94 12.59 -4.64
N ASP A 55 10.07 11.48 -3.91
CA ASP A 55 11.26 11.15 -3.09
C ASP A 55 12.48 10.72 -3.95
N ASP A 56 12.28 10.36 -5.22
CA ASP A 56 13.34 9.98 -6.18
C ASP A 56 13.89 11.19 -7.00
N ILE A 57 13.45 12.43 -6.72
CA ILE A 57 13.94 13.69 -7.34
C ILE A 57 14.77 14.50 -6.32
#